data_AF-X1ICX8-F1
#
_entry.id   AF-X1ICX8-F1
#
_cell.length_a   1.000
_cell.length_b   1.000
_cell.length_c   1.000
_cell.angle_alpha   90.00
_cell.angle_beta   90.00
_cell.angle_gamma   90.00
#
_symmetry.space_group_name_H-M   'P 1'
#
loop_
_entity.id
_entity.type
_entity.pdbx_description
1 polymer ?
#
loop_
_entity_poly.entity_id
_entity_poly.type
_entity_poly.pdbx_seq_one_letter_code
_entity_poly.pdbx_strand_id
1 'polypeptide(L)' 'MAQRVIIDTNVFLNVINREEPHFGPSKELLDLVDAGKVKAVVSVITVAELSTGFYLMGDERGRR' A
#
# COMPACT_ATOMS: atom_id res chain seq x y z
N MET A 1 -14.58 -14.54 -13.24
CA MET A 1 -14.10 -13.14 -13.30
C MET A 1 -13.25 -12.90 -12.07
N ALA A 2 -12.09 -12.26 -12.17
CA ALA A 2 -11.27 -11.94 -11.00
C ALA A 2 -11.99 -10.89 -10.11
N GLN A 3 -12.01 -11.11 -8.80
CA GLN A 3 -12.61 -10.18 -7.84
C GLN A 3 -11.85 -8.85 -7.88
N ARG A 4 -12.58 -7.73 -7.86
CA ARG A 4 -11.98 -6.40 -7.76
C ARG A 4 -12.05 -5.92 -6.32
N VAL A 5 -10.94 -5.39 -5.83
CA VAL A 5 -10.84 -4.82 -4.48
C VAL A 5 -10.29 -3.40 -4.58
N ILE A 6 -10.81 -2.51 -3.76
CA ILE A 6 -10.21 -1.19 -3.55
C ILE A 6 -9.21 -1.37 -2.42
N ILE A 7 -7.96 -0.95 -2.64
CA ILE A 7 -6.89 -1.06 -1.64
C ILE A 7 -6.68 0.30 -0.99
N ASP A 8 -6.78 0.34 0.32
CA ASP A 8 -6.49 1.50 1.16
C ASP A 8 -4.99 1.66 1.40
N THR A 9 -4.56 2.88 1.73
CA THR A 9 -3.18 3.25 2.03
C THR A 9 -2.57 2.40 3.13
N ASN A 10 -3.34 2.04 4.16
CA ASN A 10 -2.83 1.25 5.29
C ASN A 10 -2.33 -0.15 4.88
N VAL A 11 -2.92 -0.77 3.85
CA VAL A 11 -2.45 -2.09 3.38
C VAL A 11 -1.00 -2.00 2.91
N PHE A 12 -0.66 -0.94 2.18
CA PHE A 12 0.71 -0.71 1.73
C PHE A 12 1.62 -0.36 2.91
N LEU A 13 1.19 0.55 3.79
CA LEU A 13 1.99 0.98 4.96
C LEU A 13 2.32 -0.18 5.88
N ASN A 14 1.36 -1.07 6.15
CA ASN A 14 1.57 -2.26 6.97
C ASN A 14 2.72 -3.13 6.42
N VAL A 15 2.82 -3.26 5.09
CA VAL A 15 3.87 -4.05 4.44
C VAL A 15 5.21 -3.32 4.44
N ILE A 16 5.21 -2.02 4.12
CA ILE A 16 6.42 -1.19 4.08
C ILE A 16 7.07 -1.10 5.48
N ASN A 17 6.26 -0.84 6.50
CA ASN A 17 6.72 -0.64 7.88
C ASN A 17 6.89 -1.94 8.67
N ARG A 18 6.48 -3.09 8.11
CA ARG A 18 6.39 -4.37 8.83
C ARG A 18 5.57 -4.27 10.11
N GLU A 19 4.42 -3.61 10.01
CA GLU A 19 3.57 -3.28 11.15
C GLU A 19 2.74 -4.49 11.61
N GLU A 20 3.03 -5.00 12.80
CA GLU A 20 2.26 -6.09 13.42
C GLU A 20 1.02 -5.52 14.14
N PRO A 21 -0.14 -6.19 14.08
CA PRO A 21 -0.35 -7.56 13.58
C PRO A 21 -0.75 -7.65 12.08
N HIS A 22 -0.69 -6.54 11.35
CA HIS A 22 -1.32 -6.41 10.04
C HIS A 22 -0.38 -6.70 8.86
N PHE A 23 0.91 -6.88 9.12
CA PHE A 23 1.93 -7.17 8.12
C PHE A 23 1.59 -8.43 7.31
N GLY A 24 1.37 -9.55 7.99
CA GLY A 24 1.07 -10.84 7.35
C GLY A 24 -0.16 -10.78 6.43
N PRO A 25 -1.35 -10.39 6.95
CA PRO A 25 -2.56 -10.29 6.14
C PRO A 25 -2.45 -9.28 4.98
N SER A 26 -1.80 -8.13 5.20
CA SER A 26 -1.64 -7.11 4.16
C SER A 26 -0.71 -7.58 3.04
N LYS A 27 0.38 -8.27 3.41
CA LYS A 27 1.30 -8.89 2.45
C LYS A 27 0.61 -9.98 1.64
N GLU A 28 -0.17 -10.85 2.28
CA GLU A 28 -0.90 -11.91 1.57
C GLU A 28 -1.89 -11.34 0.54
N LEU A 29 -2.59 -10.25 0.89
CA LEU A 29 -3.47 -9.57 -0.06
C LEU A 29 -2.70 -9.03 -1.29
N LEU A 30 -1.53 -8.41 -1.09
CA LEU A 30 -0.70 -7.92 -2.20
C LEU A 30 -0.10 -9.08 -3.02
N ASP A 31 0.31 -10.18 -2.39
CA ASP A 31 0.80 -11.39 -3.08
C ASP A 31 -0.31 -12.00 -3.99
N LEU A 32 -1.59 -11.91 -3.60
CA LEU A 32 -2.72 -12.32 -4.45
C LEU A 32 -2.93 -11.40 -5.66
N VAL A 33 -2.64 -10.10 -5.51
CA VAL A 33 -2.68 -9.12 -6.62
C VAL A 33 -1.55 -9.41 -7.60
N ASP A 34 -0.33 -9.62 -7.11
CA ASP A 34 0.84 -9.96 -7.93
C ASP A 34 0.66 -11.28 -8.67
N ALA A 35 0.02 -12.27 -8.03
CA ALA A 35 -0.34 -13.53 -8.66
C ALA A 35 -1.50 -13.42 -9.68
N GLY A 36 -2.06 -12.23 -9.90
CA GLY A 36 -3.18 -11.99 -10.82
C GLY A 36 -4.51 -12.61 -10.38
N LYS A 37 -4.62 -13.07 -9.13
CA LYS A 37 -5.84 -13.69 -8.59
C LYS A 37 -6.89 -12.65 -8.21
N VAL A 38 -6.44 -11.45 -7.84
CA VAL A 38 -7.28 -10.31 -7.47
C VAL A 38 -6.87 -9.10 -8.31
N LYS A 39 -7.85 -8.32 -8.78
CA LYS A 39 -7.59 -7.05 -9.46
C LYS A 39 -7.71 -5.90 -8.46
N ALA A 40 -6.59 -5.31 -8.10
CA ALA A 40 -6.55 -4.11 -7.26
C ALA A 40 -6.98 -2.86 -8.03
N VAL A 41 -7.73 -1.99 -7.36
CA VAL A 41 -8.01 -0.62 -7.76
C VAL A 41 -7.48 0.28 -6.66
N VAL A 42 -6.64 1.26 -7.03
CA VAL A 42 -6.04 2.20 -6.07
C VAL A 42 -6.48 3.60 -6.45
N SER A 43 -6.93 4.37 -5.47
CA SER A 43 -7.27 5.77 -5.67
C SER A 43 -6.01 6.60 -5.91
N VAL A 44 -6.11 7.65 -6.72
CA VAL A 44 -5.03 8.65 -6.85
C VAL A 44 -4.67 9.27 -5.49
N ILE A 45 -5.63 9.34 -4.56
CA ILE A 45 -5.42 9.84 -3.19
C ILE A 45 -4.47 8.92 -2.43
N THR A 46 -4.69 7.60 -2.48
CA THR A 46 -3.78 6.62 -1.86
C THR A 46 -2.36 6.73 -2.40
N VAL A 47 -2.20 6.95 -3.71
CA VAL A 47 -0.87 7.17 -4.31
C VAL A 47 -0.21 8.44 -3.76
N ALA A 48 -0.99 9.52 -3.59
CA ALA A 48 -0.50 10.77 -3.03
C ALA A 48 -0.07 10.60 -1.55
N GLU A 49 -0.86 9.89 -0.74
CA GLU A 49 -0.56 9.61 0.67
C GLU A 49 0.70 8.76 0.85
N LEU A 50 0.87 7.74 0.02
CA LEU A 50 2.10 6.95 0.02
C LEU A 50 3.29 7.82 -0.37
N SER A 51 3.14 8.64 -1.41
CA SER A 51 4.21 9.54 -1.85
C SER A 51 4.62 10.50 -0.73
N THR A 52 3.67 11.18 -0.08
CA THR A 52 3.97 12.10 1.04
C THR A 52 4.54 11.36 2.25
N GLY A 53 4.03 10.17 2.59
CA GLY A 53 4.57 9.34 3.65
C GLY A 53 6.02 8.92 3.40
N PHE A 54 6.34 8.52 2.16
CA PHE A 54 7.71 8.20 1.74
C PHE A 54 8.63 9.44 1.73
N TYR A 55 8.15 10.59 1.28
CA TYR A 55 8.90 11.85 1.38
C TYR A 55 9.22 12.19 2.85
N LEU A 56 8.30 11.95 3.79
CA LEU A 56 8.57 12.22 5.20
C LEU A 56 9.57 11.23 5.84
N MET A 57 9.64 9.98 5.37
CA MET A 57 10.58 8.98 5.89
C MET A 57 11.99 9.04 5.29
N GLY A 58 12.18 9.67 4.12
CA GLY A 58 13.47 9.66 3.41
C GLY A 58 13.91 10.98 2.77
N ASP A 59 13.09 12.04 2.80
CA ASP A 59 13.41 13.29 2.13
C ASP A 59 13.36 14.50 3.07
N GLU A 60 14.49 14.79 3.72
CA GLU A 60 14.70 16.05 4.44
C GLU A 60 14.61 17.29 3.52
N ARG A 61 14.67 17.13 2.18
CA ARG A 61 14.69 18.26 1.22
C ARG A 61 13.30 18.71 0.78
N GLY A 62 12.30 17.83 0.88
CA GLY A 62 10.88 18.12 0.58
C GLY A 62 10.14 18.86 1.69
N ARG A 63 10.79 19.10 2.83
CA ARG A 63 10.19 19.70 4.05
C ARG A 63 10.04 21.23 4.00
N ARG A 64 10.13 21.85 2.83
CA ARG A 64 10.07 23.31 2.64
C ARG A 64 8.65 23.79 2.35
#